data_AF-D1NSC0-F1
#
_entry.id   AF-D1NSC0-F1
#
_cell.length_a   1.000
_cell.length_b   1.000
_cell.length_c   1.000
_cell.angle_alpha   90.00
_cell.angle_beta   90.00
_cell.angle_gamma   90.00
#
_symmetry.space_group_name_H-M   'P 1'
#
loop_
_entity.id
_entity.type
_entity.pdbx_description
1 polymer ?
#
loop_
_entity_poly.entity_id
_entity_poly.type
_entity_poly.pdbx_seq_one_letter_code
_entity_poly.pdbx_strand_id
1 'polypeptide(L)'
;MIRRVIIAQRKIPIPTSYEVDMSVVPQPDPMANAQVSQRKKRHIWPWIVGVIVVLAACVTGIVLFFQSHVLPGVSLWGQDMTGKSRAQVVQFVEDCAANTAVSVSYNGTEQRITLADIGMQTDPQALADATMSAKRDGNVFTKYMPWSQDAVDGGLDATKADATKLNAKFNQQVNDPKDATVTLNEEGTSFVTSPAVNSQGLAVKPVADQLVAAVNGTDTHARAVQATVETIEPAITDVKAQQAADTLNGYITNPITFTMNDETIAKLDPAGLAKVSSVDVSETTGEHQVRKGNVLFDVQAIKDYFTNDIQPTLSSTKEDRVVLTGNDGEVIKVISEGHDGVTLADNAADAILTQAPAVLEGKSPSIVLAGKVDPMKVTETKRNVVVDLSDRKVYAYENGKLVRSFNASVGQGNNVQTGACAGDLCTPLGDFDVWLKYESQDMSGNLTLSDGTKESWDVKGVGFVNYFSRSGCAIHRIATSYAVNDANIPAMGNTSHGCVGIGWDVAPWFFEFAVEGTPVHVQQ
;
A
#
# COMPACT_ATOMS: atom_id res chain seq x y z
N MET A 1 30.21 -42.44 -28.49
CA MET A 1 29.56 -43.78 -28.39
C MET A 1 28.23 -43.66 -29.15
N ILE A 2 27.90 -44.37 -30.25
CA ILE A 2 28.17 -45.76 -30.71
C ILE A 2 27.55 -46.74 -29.70
N ARG A 3 26.58 -47.64 -29.98
CA ARG A 3 25.90 -48.23 -31.19
C ARG A 3 24.42 -48.54 -30.81
N ARG A 4 23.39 -48.50 -31.68
CA ARG A 4 22.96 -49.45 -32.75
C ARG A 4 22.78 -50.94 -32.35
N VAL A 5 21.58 -51.52 -32.57
CA VAL A 5 21.26 -52.93 -32.97
C VAL A 5 19.72 -53.13 -33.02
N ILE A 6 19.07 -54.02 -33.81
CA ILE A 6 19.22 -54.37 -35.24
C ILE A 6 17.82 -54.74 -35.84
N ILE A 7 17.42 -54.06 -36.93
CA ILE A 7 16.75 -54.52 -38.17
C ILE A 7 15.81 -55.76 -38.18
N ALA A 8 14.60 -55.59 -38.76
CA ALA A 8 14.02 -56.51 -39.76
C ALA A 8 13.08 -55.78 -40.75
N GLN A 9 13.31 -55.88 -42.06
CA GLN A 9 12.44 -55.32 -43.12
C GLN A 9 11.72 -56.43 -43.90
N ARG A 10 10.54 -56.13 -44.46
CA ARG A 10 10.13 -56.66 -45.78
C ARG A 10 9.50 -55.56 -46.66
N LYS A 11 9.64 -55.75 -47.97
CA LYS A 11 9.56 -54.76 -49.06
C LYS A 11 8.31 -54.98 -49.95
N ILE A 12 7.69 -53.88 -50.44
CA ILE A 12 7.40 -53.55 -51.88
C ILE A 12 6.39 -54.48 -52.64
N PRO A 13 5.62 -54.06 -53.68
CA PRO A 13 5.74 -52.86 -54.55
C PRO A 13 4.48 -51.98 -54.77
N ILE A 14 4.73 -50.85 -55.46
CA ILE A 14 3.80 -50.05 -56.28
C ILE A 14 4.17 -50.28 -57.77
N PRO A 15 3.20 -50.26 -58.70
CA PRO A 15 3.40 -49.62 -60.01
C PRO A 15 2.22 -48.67 -60.35
N THR A 16 2.40 -47.38 -60.67
CA THR A 16 2.88 -46.74 -61.93
C THR A 16 2.12 -47.08 -63.22
N SER A 17 1.51 -46.03 -63.79
CA SER A 17 1.41 -45.64 -65.22
C SER A 17 0.92 -46.65 -66.27
N TYR A 18 -0.10 -46.25 -67.04
CA TYR A 18 -0.26 -46.64 -68.45
C TYR A 18 -0.76 -45.48 -69.31
N GLU A 19 0.11 -45.00 -70.20
CA GLU A 19 -0.24 -44.30 -71.43
C GLU A 19 0.09 -45.20 -72.63
N VAL A 20 -0.83 -45.24 -73.60
CA VAL A 20 -0.63 -45.29 -75.07
C VAL A 20 0.39 -46.29 -75.68
N ASP A 21 -0.07 -47.22 -76.54
CA ASP A 21 0.24 -47.19 -77.99
C ASP A 21 -0.74 -48.03 -78.87
N MET A 22 -0.61 -47.91 -80.19
CA MET A 22 -1.61 -48.16 -81.25
C MET A 22 -1.45 -49.49 -82.03
N SER A 23 -2.40 -49.71 -82.97
CA SER A 23 -2.43 -50.71 -84.08
C SER A 23 -2.83 -52.15 -83.66
N VAL A 24 -3.55 -52.96 -84.47
CA VAL A 24 -3.78 -53.02 -85.93
C VAL A 24 -5.27 -53.35 -86.28
N VAL A 25 -5.67 -53.03 -87.52
CA VAL A 25 -7.00 -53.18 -88.16
C VAL A 25 -7.44 -54.64 -88.44
N PRO A 26 -8.76 -54.93 -88.45
CA PRO A 26 -9.33 -55.70 -89.57
C PRO A 26 -10.65 -55.13 -90.16
N GLN A 27 -10.84 -55.33 -91.48
CA GLN A 27 -12.08 -55.19 -92.27
C GLN A 27 -12.44 -56.57 -92.89
N PRO A 28 -13.61 -56.79 -93.53
CA PRO A 28 -14.98 -56.50 -93.07
C PRO A 28 -15.99 -57.67 -93.34
N ASP A 29 -17.22 -57.55 -92.79
CA ASP A 29 -18.50 -58.10 -93.31
C ASP A 29 -18.75 -59.64 -93.41
N PRO A 30 -20.01 -60.14 -93.57
CA PRO A 30 -21.33 -59.45 -93.61
C PRO A 30 -22.48 -60.07 -92.75
N MET A 31 -23.65 -59.38 -92.79
CA MET A 31 -25.05 -59.85 -92.58
C MET A 31 -25.63 -60.08 -91.16
N ALA A 32 -26.55 -59.18 -90.76
CA ALA A 32 -27.97 -59.54 -90.52
C ALA A 32 -28.88 -58.28 -90.55
N ASN A 33 -30.11 -58.42 -91.06
CA ASN A 33 -31.05 -57.31 -91.26
C ASN A 33 -31.74 -56.83 -89.97
N ALA A 34 -31.86 -55.51 -89.80
CA ALA A 34 -32.98 -54.88 -89.09
C ALA A 34 -33.31 -53.52 -89.72
N GLN A 35 -34.45 -53.41 -90.42
CA GLN A 35 -34.94 -52.12 -90.89
C GLN A 35 -35.45 -51.28 -89.71
N VAL A 36 -34.92 -50.07 -89.55
CA VAL A 36 -35.56 -49.03 -88.71
C VAL A 36 -35.70 -47.74 -89.53
N SER A 37 -36.91 -47.19 -89.50
CA SER A 37 -37.39 -46.05 -90.28
C SER A 37 -36.43 -44.87 -90.43
N GLN A 38 -36.45 -44.21 -91.59
CA GLN A 38 -36.09 -42.80 -91.69
C GLN A 38 -37.01 -41.95 -90.78
N ARG A 39 -36.57 -41.66 -89.56
CA ARG A 39 -37.26 -40.68 -88.71
C ARG A 39 -37.02 -39.28 -89.29
N LYS A 40 -38.07 -38.70 -89.87
CA LYS A 40 -38.17 -37.26 -90.15
C LYS A 40 -37.62 -36.47 -88.96
N LYS A 41 -36.76 -35.47 -89.22
CA LYS A 41 -36.36 -34.47 -88.22
C LYS A 41 -37.61 -33.78 -87.66
N ARG A 42 -38.13 -34.28 -86.52
CA ARG A 42 -39.17 -33.58 -85.77
C ARG A 42 -38.53 -32.32 -85.20
N HIS A 43 -39.12 -31.15 -85.50
CA HIS A 43 -38.76 -29.91 -84.83
C HIS A 43 -39.27 -29.96 -83.38
N ILE A 44 -38.48 -30.55 -82.48
CA ILE A 44 -38.73 -30.58 -81.02
C ILE A 44 -38.34 -29.22 -80.41
N TRP A 45 -37.51 -28.44 -81.13
CA TRP A 45 -37.00 -27.13 -80.73
C TRP A 45 -38.03 -26.14 -80.16
N PRO A 46 -39.23 -25.92 -80.73
CA PRO A 46 -40.23 -25.02 -80.13
C PRO A 46 -40.70 -25.45 -78.72
N TRP A 47 -40.75 -26.75 -78.41
CA TRP A 47 -41.09 -27.23 -77.06
C TRP A 47 -39.93 -27.07 -76.09
N ILE A 48 -38.69 -27.28 -76.55
CA ILE A 48 -37.48 -27.04 -75.76
C ILE A 48 -37.34 -25.54 -75.45
N VAL A 49 -37.56 -24.68 -76.44
CA VAL A 49 -37.59 -23.22 -76.27
C VAL A 49 -38.71 -22.80 -75.32
N GLY A 50 -39.91 -23.38 -75.44
CA GLY A 50 -41.01 -23.12 -74.49
C GLY A 50 -40.66 -23.47 -73.04
N VAL A 51 -40.05 -24.64 -72.80
CA VAL A 51 -39.58 -25.05 -71.47
C VAL A 51 -38.45 -24.15 -70.96
N ILE A 52 -37.50 -23.75 -71.82
CA ILE A 52 -36.44 -22.81 -71.46
C ILE A 52 -37.01 -21.43 -71.11
N VAL A 53 -38.03 -20.94 -71.83
CA VAL A 53 -38.70 -19.66 -71.52
C VAL A 53 -39.46 -19.74 -70.20
N VAL A 54 -40.15 -20.86 -69.90
CA VAL A 54 -40.81 -21.05 -68.60
C VAL A 54 -39.80 -21.15 -67.47
N LEU A 55 -38.71 -21.91 -67.63
CA LEU A 55 -37.63 -21.99 -66.65
C LEU A 55 -36.95 -20.62 -66.45
N ALA A 56 -36.70 -19.87 -67.52
CA ALA A 56 -36.18 -18.51 -67.44
C ALA A 56 -37.15 -17.55 -66.75
N ALA A 57 -38.46 -17.67 -66.98
CA ALA A 57 -39.48 -16.88 -66.29
C ALA A 57 -39.58 -17.25 -64.79
N CYS A 58 -39.50 -18.53 -64.44
CA CYS A 58 -39.43 -18.98 -63.05
C CYS A 58 -38.15 -18.49 -62.35
N VAL A 59 -36.98 -18.62 -62.99
CA VAL A 59 -35.70 -18.09 -62.48
C VAL A 59 -35.76 -16.57 -62.35
N THR A 60 -36.34 -15.86 -63.32
CA THR A 60 -36.52 -14.40 -63.25
C THR A 60 -37.47 -14.01 -62.12
N GLY A 61 -38.57 -14.75 -61.92
CA GLY A 61 -39.50 -14.54 -60.80
C GLY A 61 -38.85 -14.78 -59.44
N ILE A 62 -38.02 -15.83 -59.32
CA ILE A 62 -37.21 -16.12 -58.12
C ILE A 62 -36.22 -14.98 -57.86
N VAL A 63 -35.47 -14.53 -58.88
CA VAL A 63 -34.52 -13.43 -58.76
C VAL A 63 -35.22 -12.13 -58.37
N LEU A 64 -36.36 -11.79 -58.98
CA LEU A 64 -37.15 -10.60 -58.65
C LEU A 64 -37.73 -10.66 -57.23
N PHE A 65 -38.24 -11.81 -56.79
CA PHE A 65 -38.74 -11.99 -55.43
C PHE A 65 -37.63 -11.75 -54.39
N PHE A 66 -36.46 -12.36 -54.60
CA PHE A 66 -35.31 -12.21 -53.71
C PHE A 66 -34.51 -10.90 -53.91
N GLN A 67 -34.96 -9.95 -54.74
CA GLN A 67 -34.42 -8.57 -54.68
C GLN A 67 -34.85 -7.87 -53.39
N SER A 68 -36.10 -8.03 -52.96
CA SER A 68 -36.70 -7.38 -51.79
C SER A 68 -36.90 -8.30 -50.57
N HIS A 69 -36.57 -9.59 -50.70
CA HIS A 69 -36.62 -10.58 -49.62
C HIS A 69 -35.25 -11.21 -49.33
N VAL A 70 -35.09 -11.77 -48.13
CA VAL A 70 -33.89 -12.48 -47.66
C VAL A 70 -33.67 -13.77 -48.48
N LEU A 71 -32.43 -14.03 -48.85
CA LEU A 71 -32.05 -15.18 -49.70
C LEU A 71 -32.22 -16.55 -48.99
N PRO A 72 -32.42 -17.64 -49.75
CA PRO A 72 -32.49 -18.99 -49.18
C PRO A 72 -31.25 -19.37 -48.38
N GLY A 73 -31.44 -19.94 -47.20
CA GLY A 73 -30.37 -20.43 -46.33
C GLY A 73 -29.70 -19.37 -45.45
N VAL A 74 -30.24 -18.14 -45.41
CA VAL A 74 -29.83 -17.13 -44.42
C VAL A 74 -30.59 -17.33 -43.12
N SER A 75 -29.89 -17.39 -42.00
CA SER A 75 -30.48 -17.44 -40.67
C SER A 75 -30.01 -16.27 -39.79
N LEU A 76 -30.86 -15.91 -38.82
CA LEU A 76 -30.56 -14.97 -37.75
C LEU A 76 -30.99 -15.62 -36.43
N TRP A 77 -30.11 -15.65 -35.44
CA TRP A 77 -30.39 -16.28 -34.14
C TRP A 77 -30.92 -17.72 -34.23
N GLY A 78 -30.35 -18.52 -35.15
CA GLY A 78 -30.77 -19.90 -35.39
C GLY A 78 -32.11 -20.07 -36.12
N GLN A 79 -32.86 -18.98 -36.39
CA GLN A 79 -34.14 -19.01 -37.10
C GLN A 79 -33.94 -18.73 -38.59
N ASP A 80 -34.66 -19.46 -39.45
CA ASP A 80 -34.62 -19.27 -40.90
C ASP A 80 -35.30 -17.94 -41.31
N MET A 81 -34.55 -17.09 -41.99
CA MET A 81 -35.02 -15.79 -42.47
C MET A 81 -35.44 -15.83 -43.95
N THR A 82 -35.23 -16.96 -44.65
CA THR A 82 -35.53 -17.15 -46.07
C THR A 82 -36.91 -16.60 -46.46
N GLY A 83 -36.95 -15.71 -47.46
CA GLY A 83 -38.18 -15.20 -48.02
C GLY A 83 -38.94 -14.17 -47.16
N LYS A 84 -38.39 -13.77 -46.00
CA LYS A 84 -38.90 -12.61 -45.24
C LYS A 84 -38.49 -11.30 -45.94
N SER A 85 -39.33 -10.28 -45.86
CA SER A 85 -38.96 -8.92 -46.26
C SER A 85 -38.18 -8.21 -45.14
N ARG A 86 -37.46 -7.12 -45.46
CA ARG A 86 -36.72 -6.31 -44.48
C ARG A 86 -37.58 -5.94 -43.26
N ALA A 87 -38.82 -5.51 -43.46
CA ALA A 87 -39.75 -5.16 -42.38
C ALA A 87 -40.13 -6.38 -41.50
N GLN A 88 -40.24 -7.57 -42.08
CA GLN A 88 -40.49 -8.80 -41.31
C GLN A 88 -39.27 -9.27 -40.51
N VAL A 89 -38.05 -8.95 -40.96
CA VAL A 89 -36.82 -9.18 -40.17
C VAL A 89 -36.71 -8.19 -39.02
N VAL A 90 -36.99 -6.89 -39.26
CA VAL A 90 -37.09 -5.87 -38.19
C VAL A 90 -38.08 -6.32 -37.11
N GLN A 91 -39.31 -6.67 -37.51
CA GLN A 91 -40.34 -7.13 -36.57
C GLN A 91 -39.91 -8.39 -35.82
N PHE A 92 -39.26 -9.36 -36.49
CA PHE A 92 -38.73 -10.56 -35.82
C PHE A 92 -37.67 -10.22 -34.76
N VAL A 93 -36.78 -9.26 -35.05
CA VAL A 93 -35.76 -8.81 -34.10
C VAL A 93 -36.40 -8.12 -32.89
N GLU A 94 -37.35 -7.22 -33.13
CA GLU A 94 -38.10 -6.51 -32.08
C GLU A 94 -38.92 -7.48 -31.21
N ASP A 95 -39.68 -8.38 -31.83
CA ASP A 95 -40.50 -9.40 -31.15
C ASP A 95 -39.61 -10.34 -30.32
N CYS A 96 -38.48 -10.79 -30.84
CA CYS A 96 -37.59 -11.68 -30.12
C CYS A 96 -36.89 -10.95 -28.95
N ALA A 97 -36.42 -9.71 -29.14
CA ALA A 97 -35.81 -8.93 -28.07
C ALA A 97 -36.81 -8.58 -26.94
N ALA A 98 -38.09 -8.35 -27.28
CA ALA A 98 -39.14 -8.02 -26.31
C ALA A 98 -39.71 -9.24 -25.57
N ASN A 99 -39.86 -10.39 -26.25
CA ASN A 99 -40.52 -11.57 -25.68
C ASN A 99 -39.54 -12.60 -25.07
N THR A 100 -38.26 -12.59 -25.44
CA THR A 100 -37.26 -13.48 -24.81
C THR A 100 -36.89 -12.96 -23.43
N ALA A 101 -37.29 -13.73 -22.41
CA ALA A 101 -37.00 -13.42 -21.01
C ALA A 101 -36.57 -14.68 -20.24
N VAL A 102 -35.56 -14.53 -19.39
CA VAL A 102 -35.10 -15.57 -18.45
C VAL A 102 -35.76 -15.33 -17.10
N SER A 103 -36.21 -16.39 -16.43
CA SER A 103 -36.64 -16.27 -15.03
C SER A 103 -35.40 -16.27 -14.15
N VAL A 104 -35.18 -15.21 -13.41
CA VAL A 104 -34.07 -15.08 -12.46
C VAL A 104 -34.64 -15.14 -11.06
N SER A 105 -34.08 -15.99 -10.20
CA SER A 105 -34.51 -16.13 -8.81
C SER A 105 -33.43 -15.70 -7.84
N TYR A 106 -33.82 -14.91 -6.83
CA TYR A 106 -32.95 -14.40 -5.78
C TYR A 106 -33.74 -14.22 -4.48
N ASN A 107 -33.23 -14.73 -3.36
CA ASN A 107 -33.88 -14.66 -2.04
C ASN A 107 -35.39 -14.97 -2.04
N GLY A 108 -35.80 -16.01 -2.78
CA GLY A 108 -37.19 -16.44 -2.89
C GLY A 108 -38.10 -15.55 -3.76
N THR A 109 -37.57 -14.48 -4.35
CA THR A 109 -38.25 -13.65 -5.34
C THR A 109 -37.84 -14.10 -6.75
N GLU A 110 -38.81 -14.31 -7.64
CA GLU A 110 -38.54 -14.53 -9.07
C GLU A 110 -38.91 -13.27 -9.88
N GLN A 111 -38.06 -12.91 -10.83
CA GLN A 111 -38.31 -11.82 -11.80
C GLN A 111 -38.06 -12.33 -13.21
N ARG A 112 -38.89 -11.89 -14.16
CA ARG A 112 -38.63 -12.09 -15.60
C ARG A 112 -37.73 -10.96 -16.08
N ILE A 113 -36.53 -11.31 -16.54
CA ILE A 113 -35.50 -10.38 -16.99
C ILE A 113 -35.37 -10.51 -18.51
N THR A 114 -35.48 -9.38 -19.22
CA THR A 114 -35.23 -9.26 -20.68
C THR A 114 -33.86 -8.63 -20.96
N LEU A 115 -33.44 -8.58 -22.24
CA LEU A 115 -32.23 -7.85 -22.65
C LEU A 115 -32.24 -6.39 -22.20
N ALA A 116 -33.37 -5.69 -22.35
CA ALA A 116 -33.52 -4.29 -21.96
C ALA A 116 -33.37 -4.08 -20.44
N ASP A 117 -33.81 -5.06 -19.64
CA ASP A 117 -33.72 -5.01 -18.17
C ASP A 117 -32.29 -5.15 -17.63
N ILE A 118 -31.36 -5.65 -18.45
CA ILE A 118 -29.91 -5.64 -18.20
C ILE A 118 -29.17 -4.65 -19.11
N GLY A 119 -29.89 -3.67 -19.67
CA GLY A 119 -29.31 -2.59 -20.48
C GLY A 119 -28.76 -2.99 -21.86
N MET A 120 -28.89 -4.26 -22.26
CA MET A 120 -28.50 -4.73 -23.58
C MET A 120 -29.54 -4.24 -24.62
N GLN A 121 -29.04 -3.72 -25.74
CA GLN A 121 -29.87 -3.23 -26.85
C GLN A 121 -29.51 -3.97 -28.13
N THR A 122 -30.52 -4.25 -28.94
CA THR A 122 -30.39 -4.72 -30.33
C THR A 122 -30.54 -3.54 -31.29
N ASP A 123 -29.96 -3.63 -32.48
CA ASP A 123 -30.28 -2.74 -33.60
C ASP A 123 -31.09 -3.51 -34.66
N PRO A 124 -32.45 -3.42 -34.65
CA PRO A 124 -33.29 -4.09 -35.62
C PRO A 124 -33.04 -3.67 -37.06
N GLN A 125 -32.58 -2.43 -37.29
CA GLN A 125 -32.36 -1.92 -38.64
C GLN A 125 -31.05 -2.47 -39.20
N ALA A 126 -29.95 -2.37 -38.45
CA ALA A 126 -28.66 -2.91 -38.86
C ALA A 126 -28.69 -4.44 -39.00
N LEU A 127 -29.37 -5.16 -38.10
CA LEU A 127 -29.54 -6.61 -38.20
C LEU A 127 -30.40 -7.01 -39.41
N ALA A 128 -31.46 -6.25 -39.72
CA ALA A 128 -32.24 -6.48 -40.93
C ALA A 128 -31.43 -6.17 -42.20
N ASP A 129 -30.61 -5.13 -42.22
CA ASP A 129 -29.76 -4.80 -43.37
C ASP A 129 -28.63 -5.83 -43.58
N ALA A 130 -28.02 -6.32 -42.49
CA ALA A 130 -27.06 -7.43 -42.54
C ALA A 130 -27.72 -8.73 -43.05
N THR A 131 -28.90 -9.09 -42.51
CA THR A 131 -29.69 -10.26 -42.94
C THR A 131 -30.15 -10.17 -44.40
N MET A 132 -30.52 -8.98 -44.85
CA MET A 132 -30.86 -8.74 -46.25
C MET A 132 -29.64 -8.83 -47.17
N SER A 133 -28.46 -8.41 -46.70
CA SER A 133 -27.20 -8.40 -47.47
C SER A 133 -26.47 -9.74 -47.47
N ALA A 134 -26.73 -10.60 -46.48
CA ALA A 134 -26.18 -11.96 -46.38
C ALA A 134 -26.29 -12.73 -47.71
N LYS A 135 -25.23 -13.47 -48.04
CA LYS A 135 -25.01 -14.13 -49.35
C LYS A 135 -25.07 -13.26 -50.62
N ARG A 136 -25.43 -11.96 -50.57
CA ARG A 136 -25.66 -11.18 -51.82
C ARG A 136 -24.39 -10.89 -52.61
N ASP A 137 -23.25 -10.82 -51.94
CA ASP A 137 -21.93 -10.62 -52.56
C ASP A 137 -21.26 -11.93 -53.02
N GLY A 138 -21.91 -13.07 -52.75
CA GLY A 138 -21.44 -14.40 -53.15
C GLY A 138 -21.63 -14.71 -54.64
N ASN A 139 -20.99 -15.79 -55.08
CA ASN A 139 -21.13 -16.32 -56.45
C ASN A 139 -22.60 -16.59 -56.79
N VAL A 140 -23.04 -16.16 -57.99
CA VAL A 140 -24.41 -16.33 -58.52
C VAL A 140 -24.91 -17.77 -58.39
N PHE A 141 -24.04 -18.77 -58.51
CA PHE A 141 -24.41 -20.18 -58.29
C PHE A 141 -24.82 -20.47 -56.85
N THR A 142 -24.05 -20.06 -55.83
CA THR A 142 -24.34 -20.37 -54.41
C THR A 142 -25.37 -19.42 -53.78
N LYS A 143 -25.49 -18.20 -54.31
CA LYS A 143 -26.38 -17.12 -53.84
C LYS A 143 -27.82 -17.57 -53.58
N TYR A 144 -28.40 -18.36 -54.49
CA TYR A 144 -29.79 -18.83 -54.41
C TYR A 144 -29.94 -20.29 -53.94
N MET A 145 -28.83 -20.99 -53.61
CA MET A 145 -28.86 -22.39 -53.19
C MET A 145 -29.22 -22.51 -51.69
N PRO A 146 -30.28 -23.24 -51.31
CA PRO A 146 -30.70 -23.38 -49.90
C PRO A 146 -29.67 -24.10 -49.00
N TRP A 147 -28.81 -24.95 -49.59
CA TRP A 147 -27.76 -25.67 -48.86
C TRP A 147 -26.52 -24.83 -48.56
N SER A 148 -26.38 -23.65 -49.15
CA SER A 148 -25.35 -22.68 -48.76
C SER A 148 -25.91 -21.86 -47.58
N GLN A 149 -25.57 -22.25 -46.36
CA GLN A 149 -26.01 -21.54 -45.16
C GLN A 149 -25.13 -20.31 -44.88
N ASP A 150 -25.76 -19.26 -44.35
CA ASP A 150 -25.10 -18.03 -43.90
C ASP A 150 -25.81 -17.57 -42.62
N ALA A 151 -25.13 -17.62 -41.48
CA ALA A 151 -25.69 -17.29 -40.18
C ALA A 151 -25.22 -15.90 -39.77
N VAL A 152 -26.14 -14.94 -39.77
CA VAL A 152 -25.83 -13.56 -39.43
C VAL A 152 -25.58 -13.45 -37.93
N ASP A 153 -24.44 -12.87 -37.56
CA ASP A 153 -24.13 -12.55 -36.18
C ASP A 153 -25.13 -11.52 -35.64
N GLY A 154 -25.75 -11.87 -34.52
CA GLY A 154 -26.72 -11.04 -33.82
C GLY A 154 -26.12 -9.86 -33.07
N GLY A 155 -24.80 -9.79 -32.90
CA GLY A 155 -24.09 -8.71 -32.21
C GLY A 155 -24.38 -8.62 -30.70
N LEU A 156 -24.98 -9.65 -30.11
CA LEU A 156 -25.32 -9.71 -28.69
C LEU A 156 -24.10 -10.15 -27.87
N ASP A 157 -23.57 -9.22 -27.08
CA ASP A 157 -22.39 -9.40 -26.24
C ASP A 157 -22.76 -9.30 -24.76
N ALA A 158 -22.72 -10.43 -24.06
CA ALA A 158 -23.07 -10.54 -22.64
C ALA A 158 -22.15 -9.72 -21.71
N THR A 159 -20.97 -9.28 -22.17
CA THR A 159 -20.09 -8.40 -21.37
C THR A 159 -20.59 -6.96 -21.27
N LYS A 160 -21.54 -6.56 -22.13
CA LYS A 160 -22.16 -5.23 -22.13
C LYS A 160 -23.39 -5.12 -21.21
N ALA A 161 -23.66 -6.15 -20.41
CA ALA A 161 -24.79 -6.19 -19.50
C ALA A 161 -24.56 -5.31 -18.26
N ASP A 162 -25.58 -4.56 -17.88
CA ASP A 162 -25.58 -3.58 -16.80
C ASP A 162 -26.07 -4.22 -15.50
N ALA A 163 -25.15 -4.48 -14.57
CA ALA A 163 -25.47 -5.06 -13.27
C ALA A 163 -26.34 -4.15 -12.40
N THR A 164 -26.21 -2.82 -12.52
CA THR A 164 -27.00 -1.87 -11.74
C THR A 164 -28.48 -1.98 -12.08
N LYS A 165 -28.82 -2.17 -13.36
CA LYS A 165 -30.22 -2.41 -13.79
C LYS A 165 -30.77 -3.75 -13.29
N LEU A 166 -29.97 -4.82 -13.31
CA LEU A 166 -30.38 -6.11 -12.73
C LEU A 166 -30.65 -5.99 -11.23
N ASN A 167 -29.77 -5.32 -10.49
CA ASN A 167 -29.93 -5.11 -9.05
C ASN A 167 -31.18 -4.28 -8.72
N ALA A 168 -31.45 -3.22 -9.49
CA ALA A 168 -32.67 -2.42 -9.35
C ALA A 168 -33.96 -3.25 -9.51
N LYS A 169 -33.98 -4.26 -10.41
CA LYS A 169 -35.14 -5.17 -10.59
C LYS A 169 -35.43 -6.04 -9.35
N PHE A 170 -34.42 -6.34 -8.55
CA PHE A 170 -34.56 -7.06 -7.27
C PHE A 170 -34.63 -6.12 -6.06
N ASN A 171 -34.83 -4.82 -6.27
CA ASN A 171 -34.79 -3.76 -5.25
C ASN A 171 -33.51 -3.80 -4.39
N GLN A 172 -32.39 -4.30 -4.94
CA GLN A 172 -31.11 -4.32 -4.26
C GLN A 172 -30.46 -2.94 -4.40
N GLN A 173 -30.28 -2.24 -3.28
CA GLN A 173 -29.47 -1.03 -3.22
C GLN A 173 -27.99 -1.43 -3.15
N VAL A 174 -27.37 -1.55 -4.33
CA VAL A 174 -25.91 -1.65 -4.44
C VAL A 174 -25.36 -0.24 -4.27
N ASN A 175 -24.71 0.02 -3.14
CA ASN A 175 -23.91 1.24 -2.96
C ASN A 175 -22.57 1.07 -3.69
N ASP A 176 -21.93 2.14 -4.13
CA ASP A 176 -20.56 2.05 -4.62
C ASP A 176 -19.61 1.58 -3.50
N PRO A 177 -18.62 0.72 -3.78
CA PRO A 177 -17.63 0.32 -2.79
C PRO A 177 -16.82 1.54 -2.35
N LYS A 178 -16.45 1.60 -1.08
CA LYS A 178 -15.65 2.69 -0.52
C LYS A 178 -14.21 2.25 -0.35
N ASP A 179 -13.30 3.02 -0.93
CA ASP A 179 -11.86 2.86 -0.79
C ASP A 179 -11.41 2.93 0.67
N ALA A 180 -10.44 2.08 1.02
CA ALA A 180 -9.67 2.23 2.25
C ALA A 180 -8.84 3.51 2.19
N THR A 181 -8.73 4.24 3.30
CA THR A 181 -7.96 5.48 3.37
C THR A 181 -6.74 5.32 4.27
N VAL A 182 -5.74 6.19 4.08
CA VAL A 182 -4.56 6.28 4.95
C VAL A 182 -4.50 7.69 5.50
N THR A 183 -4.37 7.82 6.81
CA THR A 183 -4.34 9.11 7.52
C THR A 183 -3.27 9.10 8.61
N LEU A 184 -2.69 10.27 8.90
CA LEU A 184 -1.84 10.43 10.08
C LEU A 184 -2.70 10.28 11.35
N ASN A 185 -2.17 9.61 12.37
CA ASN A 185 -2.84 9.43 13.66
C ASN A 185 -2.95 10.76 14.44
N GLU A 186 -3.81 10.80 15.46
CA GLU A 186 -4.05 12.02 16.27
C GLU A 186 -2.79 12.55 16.97
N GLU A 187 -1.82 11.68 17.26
CA GLU A 187 -0.53 12.03 17.87
C GLU A 187 0.48 12.65 16.87
N GLY A 188 0.23 12.56 15.55
CA GLY A 188 1.15 13.02 14.53
C GLY A 188 2.40 12.14 14.33
N THR A 189 2.39 10.90 14.82
CA THR A 189 3.55 9.99 14.91
C THR A 189 3.55 8.84 13.90
N SER A 190 2.40 8.46 13.33
CA SER A 190 2.31 7.32 12.40
C SER A 190 1.10 7.38 11.47
N PHE A 191 1.21 6.78 10.29
CA PHE A 191 0.10 6.60 9.35
C PHE A 191 -0.67 5.31 9.65
N VAL A 192 -1.99 5.44 9.72
CA VAL A 192 -2.95 4.37 10.02
C VAL A 192 -3.99 4.24 8.90
N THR A 193 -4.55 3.04 8.74
CA THR A 193 -5.56 2.73 7.71
C THR A 193 -6.98 2.82 8.27
N SER A 194 -7.91 3.38 7.49
CA SER A 194 -9.36 3.16 7.71
C SER A 194 -9.85 2.05 6.76
N PRO A 195 -10.60 1.04 7.25
CA PRO A 195 -11.01 -0.08 6.42
C PRO A 195 -11.87 0.30 5.22
N ALA A 196 -11.67 -0.42 4.12
CA ALA A 196 -12.50 -0.39 2.93
C ALA A 196 -13.91 -0.94 3.22
N VAL A 197 -14.89 -0.50 2.43
CA VAL A 197 -16.25 -1.06 2.46
C VAL A 197 -16.56 -1.67 1.10
N ASN A 198 -16.46 -3.00 1.02
CA ASN A 198 -16.86 -3.76 -0.16
C ASN A 198 -18.36 -3.59 -0.43
N SER A 199 -18.72 -3.64 -1.71
CA SER A 199 -20.12 -3.71 -2.13
C SER A 199 -20.51 -5.13 -2.53
N GLN A 200 -21.81 -5.40 -2.57
CA GLN A 200 -22.39 -6.67 -2.98
C GLN A 200 -23.54 -6.42 -3.95
N GLY A 201 -23.52 -7.09 -5.09
CA GLY A 201 -24.56 -7.00 -6.10
C GLY A 201 -24.76 -8.34 -6.81
N LEU A 202 -25.86 -8.48 -7.56
CA LEU A 202 -26.13 -9.66 -8.37
C LEU A 202 -25.19 -9.72 -9.59
N ALA A 203 -24.55 -10.88 -9.79
CA ALA A 203 -23.72 -11.17 -10.95
C ALA A 203 -24.58 -11.14 -12.22
N VAL A 204 -24.36 -10.15 -13.09
CA VAL A 204 -25.16 -9.97 -14.31
C VAL A 204 -24.76 -10.93 -15.43
N LYS A 205 -23.48 -11.34 -15.48
CA LYS A 205 -22.95 -12.13 -16.60
C LYS A 205 -23.66 -13.48 -16.79
N PRO A 206 -23.96 -14.32 -15.77
CA PRO A 206 -24.67 -15.58 -15.97
C PRO A 206 -26.11 -15.38 -16.50
N VAL A 207 -26.77 -14.29 -16.10
CA VAL A 207 -28.10 -13.92 -16.59
C VAL A 207 -28.02 -13.47 -18.05
N ALA A 208 -27.01 -12.66 -18.39
CA ALA A 208 -26.76 -12.20 -19.77
C ALA A 208 -26.39 -13.37 -20.71
N ASP A 209 -25.50 -14.27 -20.27
CA ASP A 209 -25.11 -15.47 -21.03
C ASP A 209 -26.34 -16.35 -21.35
N GLN A 210 -27.22 -16.60 -20.37
CA GLN A 210 -28.46 -17.37 -20.57
C GLN A 210 -29.47 -16.63 -21.47
N LEU A 211 -29.56 -15.29 -21.38
CA LEU A 211 -30.40 -14.49 -22.28
C LEU A 211 -29.91 -14.57 -23.74
N VAL A 212 -28.60 -14.46 -23.97
CA VAL A 212 -27.99 -14.61 -25.30
C VAL A 212 -28.21 -16.03 -25.84
N ALA A 213 -28.08 -17.08 -25.01
CA ALA A 213 -28.37 -18.45 -25.40
C ALA A 213 -29.86 -18.69 -25.74
N ALA A 214 -30.78 -18.08 -24.98
CA ALA A 214 -32.21 -18.14 -25.25
C ALA A 214 -32.59 -17.43 -26.56
N VAL A 215 -32.00 -16.24 -26.83
CA VAL A 215 -32.22 -15.52 -28.09
C VAL A 215 -31.67 -16.30 -29.28
N ASN A 216 -30.45 -16.84 -29.18
CA ASN A 216 -29.81 -17.63 -30.25
C ASN A 216 -30.50 -18.98 -30.54
N GLY A 217 -31.59 -19.31 -29.85
CA GLY A 217 -32.33 -20.57 -30.02
C GLY A 217 -31.57 -21.82 -29.58
N THR A 218 -30.44 -21.67 -28.87
CA THR A 218 -29.59 -22.80 -28.44
C THR A 218 -30.09 -23.47 -27.17
N ASP A 219 -30.93 -22.80 -26.38
CA ASP A 219 -31.69 -23.40 -25.27
C ASP A 219 -33.18 -23.00 -25.38
N THR A 220 -34.02 -23.94 -25.83
CA THR A 220 -35.47 -23.73 -26.02
C THR A 220 -36.27 -23.88 -24.72
N HIS A 221 -35.61 -24.17 -23.59
CA HIS A 221 -36.23 -24.25 -22.29
C HIS A 221 -35.77 -23.08 -21.43
N ALA A 222 -36.72 -22.23 -20.99
CA ALA A 222 -36.45 -21.14 -20.07
C ALA A 222 -36.06 -21.68 -18.68
N ARG A 223 -34.78 -22.03 -18.50
CA ARG A 223 -34.21 -22.45 -17.22
C ARG A 223 -34.20 -21.27 -16.26
N ALA A 224 -34.64 -21.51 -15.03
CA ALA A 224 -34.51 -20.52 -13.96
C ALA A 224 -33.02 -20.37 -13.60
N VAL A 225 -32.49 -19.16 -13.69
CA VAL A 225 -31.12 -18.83 -13.26
C VAL A 225 -31.19 -18.36 -11.81
N GLN A 226 -30.52 -19.05 -10.89
CA GLN A 226 -30.31 -18.52 -9.55
C GLN A 226 -29.25 -17.42 -9.63
N ALA A 227 -29.60 -16.20 -9.21
CA ALA A 227 -28.66 -15.09 -9.20
C ALA A 227 -27.66 -15.28 -8.05
N THR A 228 -26.38 -15.30 -8.37
CA THR A 228 -25.29 -15.30 -7.40
C THR A 228 -24.93 -13.87 -7.02
N VAL A 229 -24.63 -13.65 -5.73
CA VAL A 229 -24.05 -12.38 -5.28
C VAL A 229 -22.56 -12.36 -5.62
N GLU A 230 -22.11 -11.28 -6.23
CA GLU A 230 -20.73 -10.96 -6.52
C GLU A 230 -20.30 -9.79 -5.62
N THR A 231 -19.11 -9.90 -5.03
CA THR A 231 -18.52 -8.85 -4.20
C THR A 231 -17.72 -7.92 -5.09
N ILE A 232 -18.04 -6.63 -5.08
CA ILE A 232 -17.29 -5.60 -5.80
C ILE A 232 -16.32 -5.00 -4.79
N GLU A 233 -15.03 -5.26 -4.98
CA GLU A 233 -13.96 -4.66 -4.17
C GLU A 233 -13.72 -3.20 -4.58
N PRO A 234 -13.35 -2.32 -3.63
CA PRO A 234 -12.90 -0.97 -3.93
C PRO A 234 -11.58 -0.94 -4.71
N ALA A 235 -11.27 0.19 -5.34
CA ALA A 235 -10.01 0.37 -6.07
C ALA A 235 -8.80 0.30 -5.13
N ILE A 236 -8.94 0.89 -3.93
CA ILE A 236 -7.98 0.82 -2.83
C ILE A 236 -8.55 -0.14 -1.77
N THR A 237 -8.04 -1.38 -1.78
CA THR A 237 -8.36 -2.38 -0.75
C THR A 237 -7.52 -2.17 0.51
N ASP A 238 -7.92 -2.77 1.63
CA ASP A 238 -7.18 -2.73 2.91
C ASP A 238 -5.69 -3.08 2.74
N VAL A 239 -5.39 -4.08 1.90
CA VAL A 239 -4.01 -4.51 1.61
C VAL A 239 -3.23 -3.40 0.90
N LYS A 240 -3.85 -2.70 -0.06
CA LYS A 240 -3.19 -1.60 -0.78
C LYS A 240 -2.98 -0.38 0.11
N ALA A 241 -3.97 -0.07 0.95
CA ALA A 241 -3.87 1.00 1.94
C ALA A 241 -2.79 0.70 3.01
N GLN A 242 -2.70 -0.54 3.49
CA GLN A 242 -1.66 -0.94 4.43
C GLN A 242 -0.26 -0.82 3.80
N GLN A 243 -0.07 -1.27 2.57
CA GLN A 243 1.20 -1.09 1.83
C GLN A 243 1.58 0.40 1.65
N ALA A 244 0.59 1.28 1.48
CA ALA A 244 0.81 2.73 1.43
C ALA A 244 1.20 3.29 2.81
N ALA A 245 0.50 2.91 3.87
CA ALA A 245 0.82 3.29 5.25
C ALA A 245 2.22 2.81 5.65
N ASP A 246 2.59 1.56 5.34
CA ASP A 246 3.92 0.98 5.58
C ASP A 246 5.02 1.77 4.84
N THR A 247 4.75 2.19 3.59
CA THR A 247 5.66 3.02 2.80
C THR A 247 5.89 4.39 3.45
N LEU A 248 4.81 5.04 3.92
CA LEU A 248 4.89 6.34 4.61
C LEU A 248 5.58 6.24 5.98
N ASN A 249 5.24 5.21 6.77
CA ASN A 249 5.90 4.92 8.06
C ASN A 249 7.40 4.59 7.88
N GLY A 250 7.78 4.00 6.74
CA GLY A 250 9.18 3.83 6.33
C GLY A 250 9.93 5.16 6.22
N TYR A 251 9.28 6.21 5.70
CA TYR A 251 9.82 7.59 5.67
C TYR A 251 9.73 8.31 7.02
N ILE A 252 8.87 7.91 7.96
CA ILE A 252 8.96 8.42 9.34
C ILE A 252 10.23 7.87 10.03
N THR A 253 10.54 6.59 9.78
CA THR A 253 11.73 5.93 10.34
C THR A 253 13.02 6.42 9.66
N ASN A 254 12.99 6.64 8.34
CA ASN A 254 14.10 7.15 7.54
C ASN A 254 13.67 8.44 6.83
N PRO A 255 13.68 9.58 7.53
CA PRO A 255 13.15 10.84 7.02
C PRO A 255 13.93 11.38 5.82
N ILE A 256 13.18 12.00 4.91
CA ILE A 256 13.74 12.81 3.83
C ILE A 256 14.45 14.01 4.47
N THR A 257 15.77 14.09 4.31
CA THR A 257 16.60 15.12 4.92
C THR A 257 16.88 16.25 3.94
N PHE A 258 16.86 17.49 4.44
CA PHE A 258 17.37 18.66 3.75
C PHE A 258 18.75 18.97 4.33
N THR A 259 19.76 19.03 3.47
CA THR A 259 21.17 19.12 3.84
C THR A 259 21.85 20.33 3.20
N MET A 260 22.89 20.83 3.87
CA MET A 260 23.70 21.96 3.40
C MET A 260 25.12 21.77 3.93
N ASN A 261 26.12 21.72 3.03
CA ASN A 261 27.50 21.39 3.39
C ASN A 261 27.64 20.10 4.23
N ASP A 262 26.94 19.05 3.82
CA ASP A 262 26.86 17.73 4.49
C ASP A 262 26.19 17.72 5.88
N GLU A 263 25.79 18.86 6.44
CA GLU A 263 25.00 18.96 7.68
C GLU A 263 23.49 18.91 7.39
N THR A 264 22.71 18.23 8.26
CA THR A 264 21.24 18.15 8.13
C THR A 264 20.59 19.34 8.81
N ILE A 265 20.05 20.26 8.02
CA ILE A 265 19.40 21.49 8.54
C ILE A 265 17.91 21.28 8.86
N ALA A 266 17.26 20.31 8.21
CA ALA A 266 15.85 20.00 8.43
C ALA A 266 15.50 18.60 7.95
N LYS A 267 14.31 18.12 8.35
CA LYS A 267 13.73 16.83 7.96
C LYS A 267 12.29 17.06 7.56
N LEU A 268 11.81 16.31 6.56
CA LEU A 268 10.38 16.22 6.30
C LEU A 268 9.74 15.41 7.44
N ASP A 269 8.81 16.03 8.16
CA ASP A 269 8.11 15.45 9.31
C ASP A 269 6.86 14.67 8.85
N PRO A 270 6.16 13.95 9.75
CA PRO A 270 4.96 13.20 9.39
C PRO A 270 3.81 14.08 8.88
N ALA A 271 3.68 15.33 9.35
CA ALA A 271 2.66 16.26 8.87
C ALA A 271 2.95 16.75 7.44
N GLY A 272 4.22 17.02 7.12
CA GLY A 272 4.71 17.28 5.77
C GLY A 272 4.47 16.09 4.86
N LEU A 273 4.86 14.87 5.27
CA LEU A 273 4.57 13.64 4.53
C LEU A 273 3.07 13.51 4.20
N ALA A 274 2.18 13.83 5.13
CA ALA A 274 0.72 13.78 4.92
C ALA A 274 0.20 14.86 3.96
N LYS A 275 0.86 16.04 3.89
CA LYS A 275 0.51 17.13 2.95
C LYS A 275 1.01 16.87 1.53
N VAL A 276 2.15 16.18 1.38
CA VAL A 276 2.86 16.04 0.09
C VAL A 276 2.67 14.67 -0.59
N SER A 277 1.84 13.80 0.00
CA SER A 277 1.57 12.47 -0.55
C SER A 277 0.08 12.15 -0.59
N SER A 278 -0.28 11.26 -1.51
CA SER A 278 -1.62 10.67 -1.61
C SER A 278 -1.53 9.16 -1.87
N VAL A 279 -2.59 8.43 -1.53
CA VAL A 279 -2.74 7.03 -1.91
C VAL A 279 -3.39 6.98 -3.29
N ASP A 280 -2.71 6.36 -4.24
CA ASP A 280 -3.15 6.29 -5.63
C ASP A 280 -2.73 4.92 -6.22
N VAL A 281 -3.66 4.26 -6.91
CA VAL A 281 -3.48 2.91 -7.49
C VAL A 281 -3.50 2.89 -9.02
N SER A 282 -3.47 4.06 -9.67
CA SER A 282 -3.35 4.20 -11.12
C SER A 282 -1.93 3.80 -11.58
N GLU A 283 -1.80 3.36 -12.83
CA GLU A 283 -0.49 3.16 -13.46
C GLU A 283 0.10 4.48 -14.00
N THR A 284 -0.69 5.56 -14.05
CA THR A 284 -0.23 6.87 -14.52
C THR A 284 0.44 7.68 -13.40
N THR A 285 1.45 8.46 -13.79
CA THR A 285 2.07 9.53 -12.98
C THR A 285 1.96 10.85 -13.73
N GLY A 286 1.57 11.92 -13.04
CA GLY A 286 1.55 13.27 -13.58
C GLY A 286 2.93 13.93 -13.61
N GLU A 287 2.97 15.16 -14.11
CA GLU A 287 4.16 16.02 -14.02
C GLU A 287 4.48 16.34 -12.55
N HIS A 288 5.77 16.40 -12.20
CA HIS A 288 6.26 16.56 -10.82
C HIS A 288 5.81 15.50 -9.79
N GLN A 289 5.26 14.36 -10.23
CA GLN A 289 4.84 13.28 -9.33
C GLN A 289 5.79 12.08 -9.34
N VAL A 290 6.01 11.49 -8.18
CA VAL A 290 6.91 10.34 -7.98
C VAL A 290 6.15 9.22 -7.26
N ARG A 291 6.10 8.04 -7.86
CA ARG A 291 5.37 6.89 -7.32
C ARG A 291 6.29 5.95 -6.55
N LYS A 292 5.87 5.56 -5.34
CA LYS A 292 6.51 4.52 -4.52
C LYS A 292 5.43 3.52 -4.07
N GLY A 293 5.28 2.42 -4.80
CA GLY A 293 4.18 1.49 -4.61
C GLY A 293 2.83 2.17 -4.83
N ASN A 294 1.96 2.12 -3.82
CA ASN A 294 0.62 2.73 -3.84
C ASN A 294 0.61 4.19 -3.34
N VAL A 295 1.78 4.79 -3.12
CA VAL A 295 1.93 6.20 -2.69
C VAL A 295 2.42 7.04 -3.86
N LEU A 296 1.78 8.19 -4.04
CA LEU A 296 2.14 9.21 -5.01
C LEU A 296 2.62 10.45 -4.24
N PHE A 297 3.84 10.90 -4.51
CA PHE A 297 4.43 12.09 -3.89
C PHE A 297 4.41 13.26 -4.88
N ASP A 298 3.96 14.42 -4.43
CA ASP A 298 4.00 15.68 -5.17
C ASP A 298 5.27 16.46 -4.80
N VAL A 299 6.17 16.61 -5.76
CA VAL A 299 7.47 17.27 -5.57
C VAL A 299 7.33 18.79 -5.42
N GLN A 300 6.30 19.40 -6.02
CA GLN A 300 6.00 20.81 -5.82
C GLN A 300 5.46 21.04 -4.40
N ALA A 301 4.61 20.16 -3.90
CA ALA A 301 4.15 20.21 -2.51
C ALA A 301 5.30 20.07 -1.49
N ILE A 302 6.34 19.25 -1.77
CA ILE A 302 7.55 19.18 -0.93
C ILE A 302 8.27 20.54 -0.88
N LYS A 303 8.41 21.23 -2.02
CA LYS A 303 9.01 22.57 -2.07
C LYS A 303 8.17 23.60 -1.31
N ASP A 304 6.85 23.55 -1.47
CA ASP A 304 5.94 24.49 -0.83
C ASP A 304 5.90 24.28 0.68
N TYR A 305 5.88 23.03 1.15
CA TYR A 305 6.01 22.70 2.57
C TYR A 305 7.37 23.14 3.13
N PHE A 306 8.48 22.89 2.42
CA PHE A 306 9.79 23.40 2.85
C PHE A 306 9.80 24.92 2.98
N THR A 307 9.21 25.65 2.02
CA THR A 307 9.23 27.11 1.99
C THR A 307 8.32 27.74 3.05
N ASN A 308 7.15 27.14 3.32
CA ASN A 308 6.12 27.72 4.17
C ASN A 308 6.14 27.21 5.62
N ASP A 309 6.48 25.93 5.84
CA ASP A 309 6.44 25.29 7.16
C ASP A 309 7.86 25.12 7.75
N ILE A 310 8.87 24.72 6.95
CA ILE A 310 10.23 24.46 7.45
C ILE A 310 11.08 25.73 7.51
N GLN A 311 11.25 26.44 6.40
CA GLN A 311 12.19 27.56 6.26
C GLN A 311 12.00 28.67 7.32
N PRO A 312 10.78 29.04 7.76
CA PRO A 312 10.60 30.03 8.82
C PRO A 312 11.10 29.60 10.21
N THR A 313 11.37 28.31 10.43
CA THR A 313 11.94 27.79 11.68
C THR A 313 13.47 27.87 11.73
N LEU A 314 14.12 28.12 10.58
CA LEU A 314 15.57 28.22 10.46
C LEU A 314 16.03 29.63 10.88
N SER A 315 16.89 29.71 11.90
CA SER A 315 17.52 30.97 12.31
C SER A 315 18.82 31.21 11.55
N SER A 316 19.09 32.45 11.15
CA SER A 316 20.34 32.83 10.46
C SER A 316 21.51 33.11 11.41
N THR A 317 21.23 33.30 12.70
CA THR A 317 22.23 33.35 13.77
C THR A 317 22.35 31.98 14.42
N LYS A 318 23.49 31.68 15.06
CA LYS A 318 23.64 30.49 15.89
C LYS A 318 23.59 30.81 17.38
N GLU A 319 23.24 29.81 18.17
CA GLU A 319 23.41 29.81 19.63
C GLU A 319 24.15 28.53 20.04
N ASP A 320 25.22 28.66 20.84
CA ASP A 320 26.01 27.50 21.26
C ASP A 320 25.26 26.68 22.35
N ARG A 321 25.33 25.35 22.22
CA ARG A 321 24.75 24.40 23.17
C ARG A 321 25.64 24.25 24.39
N VAL A 322 25.06 24.27 25.59
CA VAL A 322 25.79 24.13 26.85
C VAL A 322 25.20 22.98 27.65
N VAL A 323 26.03 21.99 28.01
CA VAL A 323 25.61 20.79 28.72
C VAL A 323 26.49 20.53 29.94
N LEU A 324 25.88 20.01 31.00
CA LEU A 324 26.59 19.33 32.08
C LEU A 324 26.77 17.87 31.71
N THR A 325 27.95 17.31 31.96
CA THR A 325 28.25 15.90 31.72
C THR A 325 28.76 15.18 32.97
N GLY A 326 28.49 13.86 33.01
CA GLY A 326 28.98 12.93 34.02
C GLY A 326 30.44 12.52 33.80
N ASN A 327 30.85 11.42 34.45
CA ASN A 327 32.25 11.00 34.44
C ASN A 327 32.66 10.27 33.15
N ASP A 328 31.71 9.62 32.51
CA ASP A 328 31.78 8.91 31.23
C ASP A 328 31.53 9.81 30.00
N GLY A 329 31.00 11.01 30.21
CA GLY A 329 30.57 11.94 29.16
C GLY A 329 29.07 11.92 28.87
N GLU A 330 28.26 11.16 29.62
CA GLU A 330 26.80 11.22 29.51
C GLU A 330 26.29 12.61 29.89
N VAL A 331 25.31 13.15 29.15
CA VAL A 331 24.72 14.47 29.40
C VAL A 331 23.71 14.35 30.55
N ILE A 332 24.09 14.86 31.72
CA ILE A 332 23.26 14.84 32.93
C ILE A 332 22.23 15.98 32.93
N LYS A 333 22.52 17.10 32.26
CA LYS A 333 21.58 18.23 32.11
C LYS A 333 21.96 19.13 30.94
N VAL A 334 21.00 19.53 30.12
CA VAL A 334 21.18 20.64 29.17
C VAL A 334 20.92 21.97 29.88
N ILE A 335 21.83 22.93 29.74
CA ILE A 335 21.72 24.31 30.26
C ILE A 335 21.16 25.24 29.18
N SER A 336 21.65 25.08 27.95
CA SER A 336 21.20 25.79 26.76
C SER A 336 21.17 24.80 25.61
N GLU A 337 20.06 24.69 24.89
CA GLU A 337 19.91 23.71 23.80
C GLU A 337 20.72 24.12 22.55
N GLY A 338 20.86 25.43 22.32
CA GLY A 338 21.52 25.98 21.13
C GLY A 338 20.79 25.69 19.83
N HIS A 339 21.31 26.23 18.73
CA HIS A 339 20.96 25.86 17.36
C HIS A 339 22.02 26.38 16.38
N ASP A 340 22.14 25.72 15.22
CA ASP A 340 22.98 26.18 14.12
C ASP A 340 22.44 27.48 13.51
N GLY A 341 23.32 28.24 12.85
CA GLY A 341 22.96 29.41 12.06
C GLY A 341 22.86 29.04 10.58
N VAL A 342 21.65 28.99 10.02
CA VAL A 342 21.37 28.56 8.64
C VAL A 342 20.93 29.75 7.79
N THR A 343 21.67 30.03 6.72
CA THR A 343 21.34 31.06 5.73
C THR A 343 21.23 30.43 4.34
N LEU A 344 20.01 30.34 3.82
CA LEU A 344 19.73 29.88 2.46
C LEU A 344 20.21 30.90 1.42
N ALA A 345 20.66 30.42 0.25
CA ALA A 345 20.88 31.26 -0.91
C ALA A 345 19.55 31.59 -1.63
N ASP A 346 19.56 32.63 -2.47
CA ASP A 346 18.39 32.98 -3.29
C ASP A 346 17.91 31.78 -4.11
N ASN A 347 16.61 31.50 -4.05
CA ASN A 347 15.95 30.38 -4.72
C ASN A 347 16.50 28.98 -4.38
N ALA A 348 17.19 28.79 -3.25
CA ALA A 348 17.73 27.48 -2.85
C ALA A 348 16.69 26.35 -2.85
N ALA A 349 15.43 26.64 -2.51
CA ALA A 349 14.32 25.69 -2.52
C ALA A 349 13.96 25.15 -3.93
N ASP A 350 14.38 25.80 -5.03
CA ASP A 350 14.15 25.30 -6.40
C ASP A 350 14.90 23.98 -6.64
N ALA A 351 15.99 23.72 -5.90
CA ALA A 351 16.74 22.48 -5.95
C ALA A 351 15.90 21.25 -5.55
N ILE A 352 14.86 21.44 -4.73
CA ILE A 352 13.91 20.38 -4.33
C ILE A 352 13.24 19.77 -5.57
N LEU A 353 12.86 20.60 -6.56
CA LEU A 353 12.17 20.15 -7.77
C LEU A 353 12.98 19.20 -8.63
N THR A 354 14.31 19.29 -8.56
CA THR A 354 15.23 18.45 -9.34
C THR A 354 15.76 17.26 -8.55
N GLN A 355 15.92 17.38 -7.22
CA GLN A 355 16.55 16.37 -6.38
C GLN A 355 15.57 15.43 -5.65
N ALA A 356 14.38 15.91 -5.26
CA ALA A 356 13.42 15.09 -4.52
C ALA A 356 13.04 13.77 -5.22
N PRO A 357 12.90 13.68 -6.56
CA PRO A 357 12.67 12.40 -7.24
C PRO A 357 13.74 11.35 -6.96
N ALA A 358 15.03 11.73 -7.02
CA ALA A 358 16.12 10.81 -6.76
C ALA A 358 16.14 10.34 -5.30
N VAL A 359 15.74 11.19 -4.35
CA VAL A 359 15.65 10.84 -2.93
C VAL A 359 14.48 9.88 -2.65
N LEU A 360 13.29 10.16 -3.19
CA LEU A 360 12.10 9.29 -3.09
C LEU A 360 12.30 7.93 -3.78
N GLU A 361 13.08 7.87 -4.85
CA GLU A 361 13.48 6.62 -5.48
C GLU A 361 14.53 5.84 -4.67
N GLY A 362 15.24 6.48 -3.72
CA GLY A 362 16.34 5.90 -2.96
C GLY A 362 17.69 5.92 -3.71
N LYS A 363 17.82 6.76 -4.75
CA LYS A 363 19.04 6.98 -5.53
C LYS A 363 19.95 8.04 -4.91
N SER A 364 19.40 8.91 -4.06
CA SER A 364 20.12 9.96 -3.31
C SER A 364 19.72 9.92 -1.82
N PRO A 365 20.63 10.20 -0.88
CA PRO A 365 20.34 10.11 0.56
C PRO A 365 19.64 11.35 1.13
N SER A 366 19.76 12.51 0.48
CA SER A 366 19.25 13.79 0.96
C SER A 366 19.01 14.77 -0.19
N ILE A 367 18.27 15.85 0.09
CA ILE A 367 18.12 17.01 -0.80
C ILE A 367 19.14 18.06 -0.37
N VAL A 368 20.10 18.39 -1.25
CA VAL A 368 21.15 19.37 -0.98
C VAL A 368 20.69 20.77 -1.40
N LEU A 369 20.69 21.70 -0.45
CA LEU A 369 20.29 23.09 -0.64
C LEU A 369 21.50 24.04 -0.62
N ALA A 370 21.47 25.08 -1.44
CA ALA A 370 22.53 26.09 -1.48
C ALA A 370 22.41 27.10 -0.33
N GLY A 371 23.52 27.42 0.32
CA GLY A 371 23.54 28.39 1.42
C GLY A 371 24.82 28.31 2.26
N LYS A 372 24.70 28.72 3.53
CA LYS A 372 25.73 28.59 4.57
C LYS A 372 25.12 28.06 5.86
N VAL A 373 25.83 27.16 6.50
CA VAL A 373 25.62 26.79 7.91
C VAL A 373 26.81 27.32 8.72
N ASP A 374 26.52 27.95 9.85
CA ASP A 374 27.48 28.24 10.91
C ASP A 374 27.13 27.31 12.09
N PRO A 375 27.81 26.15 12.24
CA PRO A 375 27.42 25.16 13.22
C PRO A 375 27.62 25.65 14.65
N MET A 376 26.70 25.26 15.53
CA MET A 376 26.78 25.48 16.97
C MET A 376 27.94 24.69 17.57
N LYS A 377 28.56 25.25 18.60
CA LYS A 377 29.50 24.53 19.43
C LYS A 377 28.77 23.91 20.61
N VAL A 378 29.11 22.67 20.92
CA VAL A 378 28.71 22.05 22.19
C VAL A 378 29.81 22.33 23.20
N THR A 379 29.47 23.07 24.25
CA THR A 379 30.34 23.30 25.41
C THR A 379 29.93 22.34 26.52
N GLU A 380 30.76 21.33 26.76
CA GLU A 380 30.59 20.38 27.86
C GLU A 380 31.24 20.91 29.14
N THR A 381 30.52 20.78 30.26
CA THR A 381 31.02 21.07 31.60
C THR A 381 30.85 19.83 32.47
N LYS A 382 31.93 19.05 32.59
CA LYS A 382 31.95 17.81 33.34
C LYS A 382 31.93 18.09 34.84
N ARG A 383 30.99 17.51 35.58
CA ARG A 383 30.92 17.61 37.05
C ARG A 383 30.99 16.24 37.70
N ASN A 384 31.69 16.16 38.83
CA ASN A 384 31.70 14.98 39.68
C ASN A 384 31.94 15.37 41.14
N VAL A 385 31.54 14.49 42.04
CA VAL A 385 31.70 14.60 43.49
C VAL A 385 32.52 13.43 43.99
N VAL A 386 33.43 13.67 44.93
CA VAL A 386 34.14 12.63 45.67
C VAL A 386 33.84 12.81 47.15
N VAL A 387 33.33 11.77 47.81
CA VAL A 387 33.20 11.69 49.26
C VAL A 387 34.37 10.84 49.76
N ASP A 388 35.26 11.45 50.53
CA ASP A 388 36.39 10.76 51.15
C ASP A 388 36.10 10.52 52.62
N LEU A 389 35.99 9.25 53.00
CA LEU A 389 35.62 8.83 54.36
C LEU A 389 36.81 8.92 55.34
N SER A 390 38.05 8.88 54.86
CA SER A 390 39.25 9.06 55.70
C SER A 390 39.48 10.55 56.04
N ASP A 391 39.38 11.41 55.04
CA ASP A 391 39.44 12.87 55.20
C ASP A 391 38.18 13.44 55.89
N ARG A 392 37.08 12.68 55.89
CA ARG A 392 35.72 13.10 56.28
C ARG A 392 35.30 14.38 55.55
N LYS A 393 35.41 14.35 54.22
CA LYS A 393 35.14 15.49 53.33
C LYS A 393 34.37 15.09 52.08
N VAL A 394 33.75 16.10 51.48
CA VAL A 394 33.20 16.04 50.14
C VAL A 394 33.92 17.07 49.27
N TYR A 395 34.31 16.64 48.08
CA TYR A 395 35.06 17.38 47.09
C TYR A 395 34.22 17.49 45.80
N ALA A 396 33.94 18.72 45.36
CA ALA A 396 33.17 19.02 44.17
C ALA A 396 34.10 19.48 43.04
N TYR A 397 34.12 18.74 41.93
CA TYR A 397 35.01 18.96 40.80
C TYR A 397 34.24 19.38 39.55
N GLU A 398 34.77 20.36 38.82
CA GLU A 398 34.28 20.78 37.51
C GLU A 398 35.45 20.77 36.52
N ASN A 399 35.28 20.10 35.38
CA ASN A 399 36.31 19.90 34.36
C ASN A 399 37.65 19.41 34.93
N GLY A 400 37.58 18.47 35.90
CA GLY A 400 38.73 17.90 36.60
C GLY A 400 39.43 18.82 37.61
N LYS A 401 38.92 20.04 37.83
CA LYS A 401 39.45 21.00 38.81
C LYS A 401 38.58 21.03 40.04
N LEU A 402 39.18 21.03 41.23
CA LEU A 402 38.45 21.21 42.49
C LEU A 402 37.83 22.61 42.52
N VAL A 403 36.51 22.68 42.56
CA VAL A 403 35.74 23.94 42.70
C VAL A 403 35.54 24.28 44.18
N ARG A 404 35.17 23.27 44.98
CA ARG A 404 34.90 23.45 46.42
C ARG A 404 35.11 22.15 47.17
N SER A 405 35.56 22.27 48.42
CA SER A 405 35.52 21.17 49.39
C SER A 405 34.82 21.62 50.66
N PHE A 406 34.22 20.67 51.36
CA PHE A 406 33.49 20.88 52.61
C PHE A 406 33.63 19.63 53.49
N ASN A 407 33.52 19.82 54.80
CA ASN A 407 33.61 18.77 55.80
C ASN A 407 32.31 17.97 55.88
N ALA A 408 32.41 16.70 56.28
CA ALA A 408 31.29 15.77 56.36
C ALA A 408 31.25 15.03 57.71
N SER A 409 30.05 14.84 58.25
CA SER A 409 29.76 13.77 59.20
C SER A 409 29.24 12.57 58.41
N VAL A 410 29.92 11.43 58.53
CA VAL A 410 29.63 10.20 57.75
C VAL A 410 28.94 9.15 58.63
N GLY A 411 28.71 7.96 58.08
CA GLY A 411 28.08 6.83 58.78
C GLY A 411 28.72 6.54 60.14
N GLN A 412 27.89 6.34 61.17
CA GLN A 412 28.34 6.02 62.54
C GLN A 412 29.17 4.73 62.59
N GLY A 413 28.98 3.81 61.63
CA GLY A 413 29.79 2.61 61.48
C GLY A 413 31.20 2.86 60.92
N ASN A 414 31.49 4.03 60.34
CA ASN A 414 32.81 4.37 59.82
C ASN A 414 33.75 4.84 60.94
N ASN A 415 35.00 4.38 60.91
CA ASN A 415 36.06 4.82 61.80
C ASN A 415 36.44 6.28 61.51
N VAL A 416 36.44 7.13 62.55
CA VAL A 416 36.67 8.59 62.47
C VAL A 416 38.07 8.98 61.96
N GLN A 417 39.05 8.07 62.02
CA GLN A 417 40.46 8.32 61.67
C GLN A 417 40.88 7.70 60.33
N THR A 418 40.19 6.66 59.87
CA THR A 418 40.61 5.83 58.73
C THR A 418 39.51 5.58 57.70
N GLY A 419 38.31 6.16 57.89
CA GLY A 419 37.11 5.92 57.06
C GLY A 419 36.54 4.50 57.09
N ALA A 420 37.31 3.53 57.59
CA ALA A 420 37.03 2.10 57.52
C ALA A 420 35.68 1.74 58.12
N CYS A 421 34.90 0.92 57.41
CA CYS A 421 33.66 0.38 57.96
C CYS A 421 33.96 -0.62 59.09
N ALA A 422 33.41 -0.36 60.27
CA ALA A 422 33.63 -1.10 61.52
C ALA A 422 32.32 -1.53 62.21
N GLY A 423 31.18 -1.41 61.53
CA GLY A 423 29.84 -1.80 62.00
C GLY A 423 28.82 -1.73 60.86
N ASP A 424 27.53 -1.81 61.17
CA ASP A 424 26.47 -1.89 60.14
C ASP A 424 26.12 -0.53 59.50
N LEU A 425 26.28 0.58 60.24
CA LEU A 425 25.81 1.92 59.84
C LEU A 425 26.87 2.72 59.07
N CYS A 426 27.52 2.09 58.09
CA CYS A 426 28.55 2.73 57.28
C CYS A 426 27.97 3.47 56.06
N THR A 427 28.59 4.57 55.67
CA THR A 427 28.44 5.13 54.33
C THR A 427 29.04 4.15 53.32
N PRO A 428 28.30 3.73 52.28
CA PRO A 428 28.76 2.70 51.35
C PRO A 428 29.82 3.25 50.40
N LEU A 429 30.88 2.45 50.15
CA LEU A 429 31.91 2.73 49.16
C LEU A 429 31.44 2.39 47.74
N GLY A 430 32.01 3.06 46.74
CA GLY A 430 31.79 2.78 45.32
C GLY A 430 31.40 4.01 44.50
N ASP A 431 31.08 3.76 43.23
CA ASP A 431 30.56 4.75 42.30
C ASP A 431 29.02 4.77 42.33
N PHE A 432 28.47 5.97 42.45
CA PHE A 432 27.04 6.24 42.51
C PHE A 432 26.71 7.50 41.70
N ASP A 433 25.42 7.80 41.52
CA ASP A 433 24.95 9.06 40.94
C ASP A 433 23.85 9.65 41.81
N VAL A 434 23.74 10.98 41.87
CA VAL A 434 22.60 11.64 42.51
C VAL A 434 21.34 11.31 41.72
N TRP A 435 20.47 10.44 42.24
CA TRP A 435 19.31 9.91 41.51
C TRP A 435 17.96 10.49 41.95
N LEU A 436 17.93 11.23 43.06
CA LEU A 436 16.73 11.92 43.57
C LEU A 436 17.11 13.06 44.52
N LYS A 437 16.43 14.20 44.38
CA LYS A 437 16.66 15.38 45.21
C LYS A 437 15.40 15.96 45.86
N TYR A 438 15.56 16.52 47.06
CA TYR A 438 14.53 17.31 47.74
C TYR A 438 15.15 18.53 48.44
N GLU A 439 14.53 19.71 48.29
CA GLU A 439 14.91 20.90 49.06
C GLU A 439 14.74 20.68 50.57
N SER A 440 13.73 19.90 50.97
CA SER A 440 13.52 19.45 52.35
C SER A 440 12.71 18.15 52.37
N GLN A 441 13.05 17.23 53.27
CA GLN A 441 12.31 15.99 53.49
C GLN A 441 12.37 15.54 54.95
N ASP A 442 11.29 14.90 55.43
CA ASP A 442 11.34 14.09 56.65
C ASP A 442 12.02 12.74 56.32
N MET A 443 13.13 12.44 56.99
CA MET A 443 13.87 11.19 56.79
C MET A 443 13.66 10.27 57.99
N SER A 444 12.98 9.14 57.77
CA SER A 444 12.74 8.11 58.77
C SER A 444 13.16 6.73 58.27
N GLY A 445 13.41 5.81 59.19
CA GLY A 445 13.81 4.45 58.85
C GLY A 445 13.78 3.50 60.05
N ASN A 446 13.81 2.22 59.74
CA ASN A 446 13.87 1.13 60.71
C ASN A 446 14.87 0.09 60.18
N LEU A 447 15.87 -0.26 60.99
CA LEU A 447 16.90 -1.25 60.67
C LEU A 447 16.97 -2.31 61.77
N THR A 448 17.44 -3.51 61.41
CA THR A 448 17.92 -4.50 62.37
C THR A 448 19.40 -4.69 62.08
N LEU A 449 20.24 -4.43 63.08
CA LEU A 449 21.69 -4.53 62.99
C LEU A 449 22.15 -5.99 63.04
N SER A 450 23.42 -6.25 62.74
CA SER A 450 24.01 -7.59 62.68
C SER A 450 24.00 -8.33 64.03
N ASP A 451 23.95 -7.60 65.15
CA ASP A 451 23.81 -8.13 66.51
C ASP A 451 22.34 -8.43 66.90
N GLY A 452 21.37 -8.12 66.03
CA GLY A 452 19.94 -8.25 66.26
C GLY A 452 19.27 -7.03 66.92
N THR A 453 20.03 -5.97 67.23
CA THR A 453 19.50 -4.71 67.77
C THR A 453 18.61 -4.02 66.73
N LYS A 454 17.50 -3.42 67.17
CA LYS A 454 16.60 -2.65 66.30
C LYS A 454 16.85 -1.16 66.46
N GLU A 455 17.18 -0.52 65.34
CA GLU A 455 17.38 0.92 65.20
C GLU A 455 16.17 1.54 64.52
N SER A 456 15.69 2.68 65.03
CA SER A 456 14.57 3.44 64.44
C SER A 456 14.83 4.92 64.57
N TRP A 457 14.61 5.69 63.50
CA TRP A 457 14.75 7.15 63.50
C TRP A 457 13.61 7.81 62.72
N ASP A 458 13.28 9.05 63.11
CA ASP A 458 12.39 9.96 62.38
C ASP A 458 12.92 11.39 62.56
N VAL A 459 13.53 11.92 61.51
CA VAL A 459 14.24 13.21 61.51
C VAL A 459 13.51 14.18 60.61
N LYS A 460 13.05 15.29 61.19
CA LYS A 460 12.15 16.25 60.54
C LYS A 460 12.88 17.34 59.78
N GLY A 461 12.39 17.69 58.59
CA GLY A 461 12.88 18.83 57.81
C GLY A 461 14.38 18.78 57.47
N VAL A 462 14.89 17.62 57.06
CA VAL A 462 16.26 17.48 56.55
C VAL A 462 16.36 18.23 55.23
N GLY A 463 17.22 19.25 55.16
CA GLY A 463 17.31 20.14 54.00
C GLY A 463 18.32 19.69 52.95
N PHE A 464 18.11 20.11 51.71
CA PHE A 464 19.05 19.95 50.59
C PHE A 464 19.51 18.50 50.42
N VAL A 465 18.56 17.57 50.33
CA VAL A 465 18.78 16.13 50.27
C VAL A 465 19.15 15.72 48.85
N ASN A 466 20.29 15.03 48.69
CA ASN A 466 20.77 14.48 47.41
C ASN A 466 21.01 12.97 47.59
N TYR A 467 20.04 12.12 47.24
CA TYR A 467 20.19 10.68 47.34
C TYR A 467 21.16 10.16 46.28
N PHE A 468 22.20 9.45 46.71
CA PHE A 468 23.17 8.82 45.81
C PHE A 468 23.08 7.29 45.83
N SER A 469 22.77 6.69 47.00
CA SER A 469 22.54 5.24 47.09
C SER A 469 21.06 4.88 47.02
N ARG A 470 20.75 3.75 46.38
CA ARG A 470 19.41 3.12 46.43
C ARG A 470 19.07 2.52 47.79
N SER A 471 20.06 2.37 48.69
CA SER A 471 19.84 2.03 50.11
C SER A 471 19.35 3.21 50.97
N GLY A 472 19.14 4.39 50.38
CA GLY A 472 18.67 5.58 51.09
C GLY A 472 19.78 6.48 51.65
N CYS A 473 21.05 6.23 51.34
CA CYS A 473 22.13 7.14 51.70
C CYS A 473 22.11 8.41 50.81
N ALA A 474 22.15 9.57 51.45
CA ALA A 474 22.13 10.88 50.79
C ALA A 474 23.25 11.79 51.31
N ILE A 475 23.69 12.74 50.48
CA ILE A 475 24.45 13.91 50.92
C ILE A 475 23.42 15.01 51.21
N HIS A 476 23.38 15.52 52.44
CA HIS A 476 22.33 16.46 52.87
C HIS A 476 22.81 17.45 53.94
N ARG A 477 22.07 18.54 54.16
CA ARG A 477 22.29 19.45 55.30
C ARG A 477 22.24 18.66 56.61
N ILE A 478 23.28 18.76 57.43
CA ILE A 478 23.36 18.06 58.72
C ILE A 478 22.11 18.36 59.57
N ALA A 479 21.47 17.31 60.07
CA ALA A 479 20.17 17.40 60.71
C ALA A 479 20.32 17.71 62.21
N THR A 480 20.33 19.00 62.54
CA THR A 480 20.53 19.52 63.90
C THR A 480 19.43 20.51 64.26
N SER A 481 19.12 20.65 65.56
CA SER A 481 18.12 21.60 66.06
C SER A 481 18.56 23.07 66.02
N TYR A 482 19.82 23.32 65.67
CA TYR A 482 20.44 24.63 65.48
C TYR A 482 21.36 24.58 64.25
N ALA A 483 21.67 25.74 63.66
CA ALA A 483 22.52 25.81 62.48
C ALA A 483 23.96 25.40 62.81
N VAL A 484 24.51 24.47 62.04
CA VAL A 484 25.92 24.04 62.12
C VAL A 484 26.58 24.36 60.79
N ASN A 485 27.56 25.27 60.80
CA ASN A 485 28.35 25.61 59.63
C ASN A 485 29.46 24.59 59.39
N ASP A 486 29.97 24.54 58.17
CA ASP A 486 30.99 23.59 57.70
C ASP A 486 32.21 23.46 58.62
N ALA A 487 32.72 24.59 59.12
CA ALA A 487 33.89 24.63 60.01
C ALA A 487 33.67 23.91 61.36
N ASN A 488 32.42 23.68 61.77
CA ASN A 488 32.08 23.01 63.02
C ASN A 488 31.81 21.50 62.83
N ILE A 489 31.61 21.02 61.60
CA ILE A 489 31.36 19.61 61.28
C ILE A 489 32.49 18.68 61.77
N PRO A 490 33.80 19.01 61.66
CA PRO A 490 34.87 18.11 62.10
C PRO A 490 34.88 17.78 63.60
N ALA A 491 34.28 18.67 64.43
CA ALA A 491 34.10 18.49 65.87
C ALA A 491 32.87 17.62 66.22
N MET A 492 32.00 17.35 65.23
CA MET A 492 30.96 16.35 65.36
C MET A 492 31.55 14.95 65.17
N GLY A 493 30.96 13.97 65.87
CA GLY A 493 31.18 12.56 65.57
C GLY A 493 30.52 12.14 64.27
N ASN A 494 30.71 10.87 63.91
CA ASN A 494 29.91 10.21 62.89
C ASN A 494 28.58 9.80 63.53
N THR A 495 27.46 10.37 63.07
CA THR A 495 26.14 10.22 63.73
C THR A 495 25.01 9.80 62.80
N SER A 496 25.32 9.42 61.55
CA SER A 496 24.30 9.06 60.56
C SER A 496 24.16 7.55 60.39
N HIS A 497 23.00 7.11 59.92
CA HIS A 497 22.75 5.73 59.47
C HIS A 497 23.31 5.49 58.04
N GLY A 498 24.47 6.07 57.71
CA GLY A 498 25.17 5.94 56.42
C GLY A 498 25.08 7.17 55.49
N CYS A 499 24.27 8.18 55.81
CA CYS A 499 24.23 9.44 55.07
C CYS A 499 25.47 10.33 55.30
N VAL A 500 25.66 11.34 54.46
CA VAL A 500 26.79 12.28 54.50
C VAL A 500 26.24 13.67 54.83
N GLY A 501 26.35 14.06 56.10
CA GLY A 501 25.84 15.34 56.60
C GLY A 501 26.85 16.47 56.45
N ILE A 502 26.45 17.55 55.77
CA ILE A 502 27.30 18.72 55.45
C ILE A 502 26.75 20.02 56.06
N GLY A 503 27.59 21.04 56.21
CA GLY A 503 27.24 22.31 56.87
C GLY A 503 26.04 23.04 56.26
N TRP A 504 25.29 23.78 57.09
CA TRP A 504 24.10 24.55 56.69
C TRP A 504 24.41 25.66 55.69
N ASP A 505 25.64 26.19 55.72
CA ASP A 505 26.18 27.24 54.86
C ASP A 505 26.71 26.72 53.51
N VAL A 506 27.01 25.42 53.40
CA VAL A 506 27.49 24.78 52.17
C VAL A 506 26.40 23.97 51.45
N ALA A 507 25.41 23.45 52.17
CA ALA A 507 24.36 22.59 51.62
C ALA A 507 23.53 23.21 50.46
N PRO A 508 23.12 24.50 50.49
CA PRO A 508 22.40 25.10 49.35
C PRO A 508 23.24 25.14 48.08
N TRP A 509 24.54 25.46 48.22
CA TRP A 509 25.46 25.49 47.08
C TRP A 509 25.71 24.08 46.52
N PHE A 510 25.87 23.08 47.40
CA PHE A 510 26.07 21.70 46.96
C PHE A 510 24.85 21.17 46.21
N PHE A 511 23.64 21.50 46.68
CA PHE A 511 22.40 21.16 46.01
C PHE A 511 22.34 21.74 44.60
N GLU A 512 22.68 23.01 44.38
CA GLU A 512 22.70 23.58 43.01
C GLU A 512 23.84 23.02 42.14
N PHE A 513 24.98 22.66 42.76
CA PHE A 513 26.12 22.09 42.04
C PHE A 513 25.84 20.68 41.51
N ALA A 514 25.38 19.79 42.41
CA ALA A 514 25.11 18.39 42.14
C ALA A 514 23.66 18.21 41.66
N VAL A 515 23.46 18.38 40.35
CA VAL A 515 22.18 18.05 39.68
C VAL A 515 21.93 16.54 39.70
N GLU A 516 20.70 16.11 39.44
CA GLU A 516 20.43 14.67 39.23
C GLU A 516 21.28 14.16 38.04
N GLY A 517 21.77 12.92 38.15
CA GLY A 517 22.80 12.35 37.29
C GLY A 517 24.24 12.73 37.67
N THR A 518 24.50 13.65 38.61
CA THR A 518 25.89 13.98 38.99
C THR A 518 26.58 12.78 39.67
N PRO A 519 27.73 12.30 39.17
CA PRO A 519 28.46 11.20 39.77
C PRO A 519 29.00 11.54 41.17
N VAL A 520 28.90 10.56 42.07
CA VAL A 520 29.39 10.57 43.44
C VAL A 520 30.26 9.33 43.65
N HIS A 521 31.57 9.51 43.68
CA HIS A 521 32.52 8.47 44.08
C HIS A 521 32.70 8.50 45.59
N VAL A 522 32.46 7.40 46.31
CA VAL A 522 32.71 7.29 47.75
C VAL A 522 33.93 6.38 47.98
N GLN A 523 34.98 6.95 48.55
CA GLN A 523 36.28 6.32 48.76
C GLN A 523 36.71 6.32 50.25
N GLN A 524 37.72 5.51 50.55
CA GLN A 524 38.37 5.39 51.86
C GLN A 524 39.86 5.63 51.72
#